data_AF-A0A8D5FPW2-F1
#
_entry.id   AF-A0A8D5FPW2-F1
#
_cell.length_a   1.000
_cell.length_b   1.000
_cell.length_c   1.000
_cell.angle_alpha   90.00
_cell.angle_beta   90.00
_cell.angle_gamma   90.00
#
_symmetry.space_group_name_H-M   'P 1'
#
loop_
_entity.id
_entity.type
_entity.pdbx_description
1 polymer ?
#
loop_
_entity_poly.entity_id
_entity_poly.type
_entity_poly.pdbx_seq_one_letter_code
_entity_poly.pdbx_strand_id
1 'polypeptide(L)'
;MNKNRLLKTITIFLLLLLVMSGCARKTTVILLPDPNGKVGHVVVSNTAGSLEINKPGEAATIAGHESQPTSPGILSATEIDEKYGQILSVLPAPPKHFILYFYRDSTQLTTPSLTIMKAVLTAIKEEKSQDISVIGHSDTAGDRKYNLLLSTRRAQAIAELLAKNGIKRSRINTTSHGEENPLIKTADNVSEPKNRRVEVIVR
;
A
#
# COMPACT_ATOMS: atom_id res chain seq x y z
N MET A 1 6.25 50.47 -49.59
CA MET A 1 6.41 49.47 -48.51
C MET A 1 6.75 48.13 -49.16
N ASN A 2 7.95 47.59 -48.90
CA ASN A 2 8.59 46.57 -49.74
C ASN A 2 7.98 45.17 -49.50
N LYS A 3 7.16 44.66 -50.42
CA LYS A 3 6.42 43.37 -50.30
C LYS A 3 7.30 42.19 -49.87
N ASN A 4 8.58 42.20 -50.27
CA ASN A 4 9.55 41.17 -49.92
C ASN A 4 10.02 41.20 -48.46
N ARG A 5 9.94 42.34 -47.77
CA ARG A 5 10.20 42.42 -46.32
C ARG A 5 9.03 41.87 -45.51
N LEU A 6 7.80 42.18 -45.92
CA LEU A 6 6.58 41.71 -45.25
C LEU A 6 6.41 40.19 -45.34
N LEU A 7 6.70 39.60 -46.51
CA LEU A 7 6.63 38.15 -46.71
C LEU A 7 7.67 37.42 -45.85
N LYS A 8 8.91 37.91 -45.78
CA LYS A 8 9.97 37.33 -44.93
C LYS A 8 9.66 37.39 -43.44
N THR A 9 9.08 38.49 -42.95
CA THR A 9 8.65 38.58 -41.54
C THR A 9 7.52 37.63 -41.20
N ILE A 10 6.57 37.41 -42.12
CA ILE A 10 5.48 36.44 -41.92
C ILE A 10 6.03 35.01 -41.91
N THR A 11 6.96 34.67 -42.81
CA THR A 11 7.57 33.33 -42.83
C THR A 11 8.42 33.05 -41.58
N ILE A 12 9.17 34.04 -41.08
CA ILE A 12 9.96 33.90 -39.84
C ILE A 12 9.03 33.76 -38.62
N PHE A 13 7.94 34.51 -38.56
CA PHE A 13 6.98 34.41 -37.45
C PHE A 13 6.22 33.08 -37.46
N LEU A 14 5.86 32.56 -38.65
CA LEU A 14 5.23 31.24 -38.81
C LEU A 14 6.20 30.09 -38.46
N LEU A 15 7.50 30.23 -38.78
CA LEU A 15 8.54 29.28 -38.42
C LEU A 15 8.84 29.33 -36.92
N LEU A 16 8.77 30.49 -36.27
CA LEU A 16 8.97 30.67 -34.83
C LEU A 16 7.79 30.12 -34.01
N LEU A 17 6.55 30.21 -34.52
CA LEU A 17 5.36 29.60 -33.90
C LEU A 17 5.40 28.07 -33.93
N LEU A 18 6.07 27.46 -34.92
CA LEU A 18 6.18 26.01 -35.03
C LEU A 18 7.14 25.39 -33.99
N VAL A 19 8.04 26.19 -33.40
CA VAL A 19 9.07 25.73 -32.44
C VAL A 19 8.56 25.72 -30.99
N MET A 20 7.35 26.22 -30.74
CA MET A 20 6.73 26.26 -29.39
C MET A 20 5.80 25.07 -29.09
N SER A 21 5.85 23.99 -29.86
CA SER A 21 5.18 22.73 -29.52
C SER A 21 5.96 21.99 -28.43
N GLY A 22 5.97 22.54 -27.21
CA GLY A 22 6.47 21.84 -26.03
C GLY A 22 5.61 20.60 -25.77
N CYS A 23 6.20 19.40 -25.81
CA CYS A 23 5.50 18.18 -25.44
C CYS A 23 4.99 18.30 -24.00
N ALA A 24 3.67 18.42 -23.83
CA ALA A 24 3.03 18.28 -22.52
C ALA A 24 3.37 16.87 -21.98
N ARG A 25 3.92 16.81 -20.77
CA ARG A 25 4.24 15.54 -20.11
C ARG A 25 2.94 14.78 -19.88
N LYS A 26 2.80 13.62 -20.52
CA LYS A 26 1.68 12.70 -20.29
C LYS A 26 2.04 11.76 -19.15
N THR A 27 1.16 11.64 -18.16
CA THR A 27 1.29 10.65 -17.09
C THR A 27 0.35 9.50 -17.39
N THR A 28 0.84 8.26 -17.29
CA THR A 28 0.02 7.06 -17.43
C THR A 28 -0.01 6.32 -16.11
N VAL A 29 -1.20 6.01 -15.62
CA VAL A 29 -1.46 5.12 -14.48
C VAL A 29 -1.98 3.81 -15.05
N ILE A 30 -1.42 2.67 -14.64
CA ILE A 30 -1.82 1.33 -15.10
C ILE A 30 -2.16 0.49 -13.87
N LEU A 31 -3.32 -0.15 -13.88
CA LEU A 31 -3.77 -1.02 -12.80
C LEU A 31 -3.21 -2.44 -12.98
N LEU A 32 -2.16 -2.76 -12.23
CA LEU A 32 -1.54 -4.08 -12.25
C LEU A 32 -2.27 -5.06 -11.33
N PRO A 33 -2.51 -6.31 -11.77
CA PRO A 33 -3.06 -7.34 -10.90
C PRO A 33 -2.05 -7.79 -9.84
N ASP A 34 -2.55 -8.23 -8.69
CA ASP A 34 -1.76 -8.96 -7.69
C ASP A 34 -1.36 -10.36 -8.21
N PRO A 35 -0.49 -11.11 -7.49
CA PRO A 35 -0.13 -12.47 -7.89
C PRO A 35 -1.30 -13.46 -7.99
N ASN A 36 -2.47 -13.13 -7.43
CA ASN A 36 -3.69 -13.93 -7.53
C ASN A 36 -4.62 -13.46 -8.66
N GLY A 37 -4.18 -12.50 -9.49
CA GLY A 37 -4.95 -11.94 -10.60
C GLY A 37 -6.00 -10.90 -10.22
N LYS A 38 -6.04 -10.45 -8.96
CA LYS A 38 -7.04 -9.49 -8.47
C LYS A 38 -6.54 -8.06 -8.61
N VAL A 39 -7.47 -7.13 -8.83
CA VAL A 39 -7.22 -5.68 -8.81
C VAL A 39 -8.17 -4.98 -7.85
N GLY A 40 -7.73 -3.84 -7.32
CA GLY A 40 -8.58 -2.92 -6.58
C GLY A 40 -9.28 -1.90 -7.50
N HIS A 41 -9.71 -0.79 -6.90
CA HIS A 41 -10.28 0.36 -7.62
C HIS A 41 -9.35 1.55 -7.49
N VAL A 42 -9.07 2.23 -8.61
CA VAL A 42 -8.26 3.46 -8.61
C VAL A 42 -9.06 4.55 -9.31
N VAL A 43 -9.20 5.71 -8.65
CA VAL A 43 -9.80 6.91 -9.24
C VAL A 43 -8.69 7.90 -9.53
N VAL A 44 -8.47 8.16 -10.82
CA VAL A 44 -7.52 9.16 -11.31
C VAL A 44 -8.29 10.47 -11.49
N SER A 45 -7.89 11.52 -10.77
CA SER A 45 -8.59 12.81 -10.77
C SER A 45 -7.66 13.99 -11.01
N ASN A 46 -8.19 15.05 -11.63
CA ASN A 46 -7.58 16.37 -11.73
C ASN A 46 -8.67 17.46 -11.69
N THR A 47 -8.31 18.72 -11.94
CA THR A 47 -9.25 19.84 -11.91
C THR A 47 -10.37 19.76 -12.96
N ALA A 48 -10.19 18.99 -14.03
CA ALA A 48 -11.18 18.83 -15.08
C ALA A 48 -12.11 17.62 -14.88
N GLY A 49 -11.79 16.71 -13.97
CA GLY A 49 -12.68 15.59 -13.62
C GLY A 49 -11.94 14.35 -13.14
N SER A 50 -12.66 13.23 -13.13
CA SER A 50 -12.17 11.94 -12.62
C SER A 50 -12.45 10.81 -13.60
N LEU A 51 -11.63 9.76 -13.53
CA LEU A 51 -11.79 8.49 -14.23
C LEU A 51 -11.53 7.35 -13.25
N GLU A 52 -12.46 6.42 -13.13
CA GLU A 52 -12.25 5.18 -12.40
C GLU A 52 -11.65 4.12 -13.33
N ILE A 53 -10.65 3.38 -12.84
CA ILE A 53 -10.12 2.17 -13.44
C ILE A 53 -10.21 1.02 -12.42
N ASN A 54 -10.70 -0.14 -12.85
CA ASN A 54 -10.99 -1.27 -11.98
C ASN A 54 -10.79 -2.64 -12.65
N LYS A 55 -10.19 -2.70 -13.85
CA LYS A 55 -9.86 -3.95 -14.54
C LYS A 55 -8.35 -4.17 -14.64
N PRO A 56 -7.87 -5.44 -14.64
CA PRO A 56 -6.46 -5.74 -14.85
C PRO A 56 -5.93 -5.16 -16.17
N GLY A 57 -4.81 -4.45 -16.11
CA GLY A 57 -4.19 -3.82 -17.28
C GLY A 57 -4.89 -2.54 -17.75
N GLU A 58 -6.01 -2.14 -17.14
CA GLU A 58 -6.68 -0.90 -17.46
C GLU A 58 -5.80 0.30 -17.11
N ALA A 59 -5.72 1.25 -18.03
CA ALA A 59 -4.88 2.41 -17.89
C ALA A 59 -5.70 3.71 -17.89
N ALA A 60 -5.11 4.76 -17.33
CA ALA A 60 -5.58 6.12 -17.40
C ALA A 60 -4.43 7.03 -17.83
N THR A 61 -4.67 7.91 -18.80
CA THR A 61 -3.71 8.91 -19.28
C THR A 61 -4.16 10.30 -18.88
N ILE A 62 -3.23 11.05 -18.31
CA ILE A 62 -3.39 12.44 -17.90
C ILE A 62 -2.52 13.28 -18.83
N ALA A 63 -3.15 14.07 -19.70
CA ALA A 63 -2.44 14.96 -20.63
C ALA A 63 -2.10 16.34 -20.02
N GLY A 64 -2.72 16.69 -18.90
CA GLY A 64 -2.57 17.95 -18.19
C GLY A 64 -3.55 18.06 -17.02
N HIS A 65 -3.54 19.18 -16.30
CA HIS A 65 -4.48 19.41 -15.19
C HIS A 65 -5.87 19.87 -15.68
N GLU A 66 -5.95 20.56 -16.82
CA GLU A 66 -7.19 21.08 -17.42
C GLU A 66 -7.91 20.10 -18.36
N SER A 67 -7.38 18.90 -18.56
CA SER A 67 -7.99 17.88 -19.44
C SER A 67 -8.37 16.66 -18.63
N GLN A 68 -9.65 16.26 -18.64
CA GLN A 68 -10.11 15.10 -17.89
C GLN A 68 -9.26 13.86 -18.22
N PRO A 69 -8.87 13.04 -17.21
CA PRO A 69 -8.16 11.80 -17.47
C PRO A 69 -8.96 10.88 -18.41
N THR A 70 -8.28 10.26 -19.38
CA THR A 70 -8.91 9.38 -20.38
C THR A 70 -8.35 7.96 -20.30
N SER A 71 -9.19 6.96 -20.58
CA SER A 71 -8.74 5.57 -20.66
C SER A 71 -8.29 5.26 -22.09
N PRO A 72 -7.03 4.84 -22.33
CA PRO A 72 -6.63 4.26 -23.60
C PRO A 72 -7.10 2.80 -23.75
N GLY A 73 -7.81 2.25 -22.77
CA GLY A 73 -8.28 0.86 -22.74
C GLY A 73 -7.45 -0.03 -21.80
N ILE A 74 -7.60 -1.34 -21.99
CA ILE A 74 -6.86 -2.37 -21.28
C ILE A 74 -5.60 -2.72 -22.08
N LEU A 75 -4.44 -2.58 -21.45
CA LEU A 75 -3.18 -3.05 -21.98
C LEU A 75 -3.02 -4.54 -21.72
N SER A 76 -2.54 -5.28 -22.71
CA SER A 76 -2.18 -6.68 -22.56
C SER A 76 -0.94 -6.85 -21.67
N ALA A 77 -0.79 -8.03 -21.07
CA ALA A 77 0.40 -8.35 -20.27
C ALA A 77 1.70 -8.22 -21.09
N THR A 78 1.68 -8.59 -22.37
CA THR A 78 2.82 -8.46 -23.28
C THR A 78 3.21 -7.00 -23.49
N GLU A 79 2.26 -6.12 -23.78
CA GLU A 79 2.54 -4.68 -23.95
C GLU A 79 3.08 -4.03 -22.67
N ILE A 80 2.58 -4.47 -21.52
CA ILE A 80 3.06 -4.01 -20.21
C ILE A 80 4.50 -4.49 -19.98
N ASP A 81 4.81 -5.75 -20.27
CA ASP A 81 6.14 -6.33 -20.07
C ASP A 81 7.18 -5.73 -21.03
N GLU A 82 6.83 -5.56 -22.31
CA GLU A 82 7.70 -4.93 -23.30
C GLU A 82 8.10 -3.51 -22.89
N LYS A 83 7.18 -2.76 -22.30
CA LYS A 83 7.39 -1.35 -21.96
C LYS A 83 7.91 -1.13 -20.55
N TYR A 84 7.53 -1.97 -19.59
CA TYR A 84 7.78 -1.76 -18.17
C TYR A 84 8.40 -2.96 -17.45
N GLY A 85 8.60 -4.10 -18.11
CA GLY A 85 9.08 -5.36 -17.51
C GLY A 85 10.37 -5.22 -16.71
N GLN A 86 11.29 -4.36 -17.17
CA GLN A 86 12.52 -4.05 -16.41
C GLN A 86 12.22 -3.42 -15.04
N ILE A 87 11.28 -2.48 -14.96
CA ILE A 87 10.88 -1.83 -13.71
C ILE A 87 10.07 -2.80 -12.85
N LEU A 88 9.19 -3.58 -13.48
CA LEU A 88 8.35 -4.56 -12.79
C LEU A 88 9.17 -5.68 -12.16
N SER A 89 10.25 -6.12 -12.81
CA SER A 89 11.13 -7.18 -12.30
C SER A 89 11.94 -6.78 -11.06
N VAL A 90 12.06 -5.48 -10.77
CA VAL A 90 12.75 -4.95 -9.58
C VAL A 90 11.79 -4.42 -8.52
N LEU A 91 10.47 -4.60 -8.69
CA LEU A 91 9.52 -4.22 -7.65
C LEU A 91 9.79 -5.04 -6.38
N PRO A 92 9.81 -4.39 -5.20
CA PRO A 92 9.91 -5.13 -3.95
C PRO A 92 8.68 -6.01 -3.77
N ALA A 93 8.87 -7.19 -3.16
CA ALA A 93 7.75 -8.04 -2.79
C ALA A 93 6.81 -7.28 -1.83
N PRO A 94 5.49 -7.50 -1.93
CA PRO A 94 4.54 -6.89 -1.01
C PRO A 94 4.79 -7.39 0.42
N PRO A 95 4.55 -6.57 1.45
CA PRO A 95 4.66 -7.00 2.84
C PRO A 95 3.77 -8.21 3.15
N LYS A 96 4.25 -9.11 4.01
CA LYS A 96 3.44 -10.22 4.53
C LYS A 96 2.75 -9.80 5.83
N HIS A 97 1.43 -9.98 5.91
CA HIS A 97 0.61 -9.61 7.05
C HIS A 97 0.10 -10.85 7.80
N PHE A 98 0.24 -10.86 9.12
CA PHE A 98 -0.21 -11.95 9.99
C PHE A 98 -1.02 -11.40 11.16
N ILE A 99 -2.05 -12.15 11.58
CA ILE A 99 -2.86 -11.83 12.75
C ILE A 99 -2.73 -12.97 13.76
N LEU A 100 -2.35 -12.64 14.98
CA LEU A 100 -2.22 -13.58 16.08
C LEU A 100 -3.20 -13.21 17.19
N TYR A 101 -3.95 -14.19 17.69
CA TYR A 101 -4.97 -14.01 18.72
C TYR A 101 -4.53 -14.50 20.09
N PHE A 102 -5.05 -13.83 21.12
CA PHE A 102 -4.71 -14.06 22.52
C PHE A 102 -5.92 -14.50 23.33
N TYR A 103 -5.66 -15.26 24.38
CA TYR A 103 -6.67 -15.53 25.41
C TYR A 103 -7.08 -14.24 26.12
N ARG A 104 -8.28 -14.27 26.71
CA ARG A 104 -8.81 -13.13 27.47
C ARG A 104 -7.86 -12.81 28.62
N ASP A 105 -7.66 -11.51 28.84
CA ASP A 105 -6.87 -10.98 29.95
C ASP A 105 -5.44 -11.54 30.06
N SER A 106 -4.86 -11.90 28.91
CA SER A 106 -3.59 -12.63 28.87
C SER A 106 -2.70 -12.17 27.71
N THR A 107 -1.40 -12.41 27.87
CA THR A 107 -0.37 -12.33 26.83
C THR A 107 -0.05 -13.71 26.21
N GLN A 108 -0.81 -14.75 26.57
CA GLN A 108 -0.69 -16.06 25.99
C GLN A 108 -1.41 -16.15 24.64
N LEU A 109 -0.67 -16.61 23.63
CA LEU A 109 -1.21 -16.92 22.32
C LEU A 109 -2.16 -18.11 22.37
N THR A 110 -3.21 -18.04 21.57
CA THR A 110 -4.09 -19.19 21.29
C THR A 110 -3.33 -20.28 20.54
N THR A 111 -3.73 -21.54 20.71
CA THR A 111 -3.11 -22.69 20.02
C THR A 111 -3.01 -22.51 18.49
N PRO A 112 -4.05 -22.06 17.77
CA PRO A 112 -3.92 -21.78 16.33
C PRO A 112 -2.89 -20.69 16.02
N SER A 113 -2.78 -19.66 16.87
CA SER A 113 -1.85 -18.56 16.67
C SER A 113 -0.39 -18.97 16.93
N LEU A 114 -0.14 -20.01 17.72
CA LEU A 114 1.20 -20.60 17.84
C LEU A 114 1.67 -21.20 16.50
N THR A 115 0.76 -21.75 15.68
CA THR A 115 1.09 -22.20 14.33
C THR A 115 1.38 -21.02 13.40
N ILE A 116 0.58 -19.95 13.48
CA ILE A 116 0.81 -18.71 12.71
C ILE A 116 2.15 -18.07 13.09
N MET A 117 2.52 -18.10 14.38
CA MET A 117 3.81 -17.59 14.85
C MET A 117 5.00 -18.29 14.17
N LYS A 118 4.88 -19.59 13.87
CA LYS A 118 5.90 -20.30 13.09
C LYS A 118 5.98 -19.79 11.65
N ALA A 119 4.83 -19.54 11.02
CA ALA A 119 4.78 -18.96 9.68
C ALA A 119 5.38 -17.55 9.62
N VAL A 120 5.16 -16.72 10.66
CA VAL A 120 5.80 -15.40 10.81
C VAL A 120 7.33 -15.55 10.80
N LEU A 121 7.87 -16.47 11.61
CA LEU A 121 9.32 -16.70 11.69
C LEU A 121 9.90 -17.19 10.35
N THR A 122 9.19 -18.07 9.64
CA THR A 122 9.56 -18.51 8.30
C THR A 122 9.61 -17.34 7.33
N ALA A 123 8.54 -16.54 7.29
CA ALA A 123 8.44 -15.38 6.41
C ALA A 123 9.56 -14.35 6.64
N ILE A 124 9.90 -14.04 7.89
CA ILE A 124 10.99 -13.11 8.20
C ILE A 124 12.33 -13.60 7.65
N LYS A 125 12.57 -14.93 7.68
CA LYS A 125 13.82 -15.53 7.17
C LYS A 125 13.86 -15.53 5.65
N GLU A 126 12.76 -15.92 5.01
CA GLU A 126 12.64 -15.99 3.55
C GLU A 126 12.80 -14.61 2.90
N GLU A 127 12.10 -13.60 3.41
CA GLU A 127 12.13 -12.24 2.89
C GLU A 127 13.41 -11.48 3.30
N LYS A 128 14.24 -12.06 4.18
CA LYS A 128 15.40 -11.39 4.79
C LYS A 128 15.03 -10.02 5.37
N SER A 129 13.83 -9.93 5.93
CA SER A 129 13.18 -8.69 6.35
C SER A 129 14.06 -7.88 7.29
N GLN A 130 14.11 -6.57 7.05
CA GLN A 130 14.82 -5.61 7.91
C GLN A 130 13.88 -4.76 8.77
N ASP A 131 12.57 -4.77 8.48
CA ASP A 131 11.56 -4.03 9.23
C ASP A 131 10.33 -4.90 9.52
N ILE A 132 10.05 -5.07 10.81
CA ILE A 132 8.96 -5.88 11.33
C ILE A 132 8.13 -5.01 12.26
N SER A 133 6.88 -4.73 11.87
CA SER A 133 5.93 -4.02 12.71
C SER A 133 5.10 -5.01 13.52
N VAL A 134 4.96 -4.76 14.82
CA VAL A 134 4.19 -5.57 15.76
C VAL A 134 3.21 -4.65 16.48
N ILE A 135 1.91 -4.78 16.20
CA ILE A 135 0.89 -3.84 16.63
C ILE A 135 -0.12 -4.56 17.54
N GLY A 136 -0.25 -4.11 18.78
CA GLY A 136 -1.17 -4.70 19.76
C GLY A 136 -2.56 -4.07 19.74
N HIS A 137 -3.58 -4.91 19.94
CA HIS A 137 -4.98 -4.51 20.07
C HIS A 137 -5.67 -5.25 21.24
N SER A 138 -6.75 -4.67 21.75
CA SER A 138 -7.68 -5.27 22.70
C SER A 138 -9.11 -5.22 22.18
N ASP A 139 -10.02 -5.95 22.84
CA ASP A 139 -11.45 -5.68 22.74
C ASP A 139 -11.82 -4.45 23.57
N THR A 140 -13.09 -4.05 23.51
CA THR A 140 -13.64 -2.89 24.23
C THR A 140 -14.08 -3.24 25.65
N ALA A 141 -13.81 -4.46 26.13
CA ALA A 141 -14.20 -4.91 27.45
C ALA A 141 -13.32 -4.29 28.53
N GLY A 142 -13.91 -3.52 29.44
CA GLY A 142 -13.21 -2.97 30.61
C GLY A 142 -12.65 -1.56 30.37
N ASP A 143 -11.61 -1.22 31.14
CA ASP A 143 -11.03 0.13 31.12
C ASP A 143 -10.09 0.35 29.93
N ARG A 144 -10.23 1.50 29.27
CA ARG A 144 -9.43 1.90 28.11
C ARG A 144 -7.93 1.94 28.37
N LYS A 145 -7.48 2.44 29.53
CA LYS A 145 -6.05 2.50 29.88
C LYS A 145 -5.51 1.10 30.13
N TYR A 146 -6.29 0.26 30.80
CA TYR A 146 -5.97 -1.15 30.97
C TYR A 146 -5.79 -1.85 29.63
N ASN A 147 -6.74 -1.63 28.72
CA ASN A 147 -6.75 -2.18 27.37
C ASN A 147 -5.53 -1.74 26.55
N LEU A 148 -5.12 -0.47 26.64
CA LEU A 148 -3.89 0.03 26.04
C LEU A 148 -2.62 -0.64 26.61
N LEU A 149 -2.56 -0.84 27.93
CA LEU A 149 -1.42 -1.51 28.58
C LEU A 149 -1.35 -3.00 28.20
N LEU A 150 -2.47 -3.70 28.22
CA LEU A 150 -2.55 -5.13 27.89
C LEU A 150 -2.14 -5.39 26.43
N SER A 151 -2.67 -4.61 25.50
CA SER A 151 -2.29 -4.67 24.08
C SER A 151 -0.81 -4.35 23.86
N THR A 152 -0.24 -3.37 24.59
CA THR A 152 1.20 -3.10 24.56
C THR A 152 2.02 -4.30 25.03
N ARG A 153 1.63 -4.95 26.14
CA ARG A 153 2.29 -6.16 26.63
C ARG A 153 2.21 -7.32 25.65
N ARG A 154 1.08 -7.48 24.93
CA ARG A 154 0.94 -8.48 23.86
C ARG A 154 1.91 -8.23 22.70
N ALA A 155 2.04 -6.98 22.25
CA ALA A 155 3.01 -6.62 21.22
C ALA A 155 4.45 -6.91 21.67
N GLN A 156 4.78 -6.56 22.92
CA GLN A 156 6.09 -6.87 23.52
C GLN A 156 6.34 -8.38 23.64
N ALA A 157 5.33 -9.18 23.99
CA ALA A 157 5.45 -10.63 24.05
C ALA A 157 5.79 -11.24 22.67
N ILE A 158 5.17 -10.76 21.60
CA ILE A 158 5.55 -11.17 20.23
C ILE A 158 6.98 -10.74 19.91
N ALA A 159 7.37 -9.50 20.21
CA ALA A 159 8.73 -9.03 19.97
C ALA A 159 9.78 -9.85 20.76
N GLU A 160 9.46 -10.28 21.97
CA GLU A 160 10.30 -11.21 22.76
C GLU A 160 10.40 -12.58 22.11
N LEU A 161 9.30 -13.14 21.62
CA LEU A 161 9.31 -14.41 20.89
C LEU A 161 10.17 -14.33 19.64
N LEU A 162 10.05 -13.24 18.87
CA LEU A 162 10.91 -12.99 17.71
C LEU A 162 12.39 -12.89 18.10
N ALA A 163 12.70 -12.12 19.14
CA ALA A 163 14.07 -11.96 19.62
C ALA A 163 14.69 -13.25 20.13
N LYS A 164 13.92 -14.07 20.87
CA LYS A 164 14.33 -15.41 21.31
C LYS A 164 14.63 -16.35 20.14
N ASN A 165 14.06 -16.10 18.96
CA ASN A 165 14.32 -16.82 17.72
C ASN A 165 15.41 -16.17 16.83
N GLY A 166 16.22 -15.27 17.41
CA GLY A 166 17.39 -14.69 16.75
C GLY A 166 17.12 -13.45 15.90
N ILE A 167 15.89 -12.91 15.91
CA ILE A 167 15.59 -11.65 15.23
C ILE A 167 16.12 -10.47 16.05
N LYS A 168 16.95 -9.63 15.44
CA LYS A 168 17.52 -8.45 16.12
C LYS A 168 16.40 -7.49 16.52
N ARG A 169 16.41 -7.03 17.78
CA ARG A 169 15.45 -6.04 18.32
C ARG A 169 15.38 -4.76 17.49
N SER A 170 16.49 -4.33 16.90
CA SER A 170 16.55 -3.15 16.02
C SER A 170 15.70 -3.26 14.75
N ARG A 171 15.27 -4.46 14.37
CA ARG A 171 14.36 -4.70 13.24
C ARG A 171 12.88 -4.75 13.64
N ILE A 172 12.59 -4.70 14.95
CA ILE A 172 11.24 -4.92 15.47
C ILE A 172 10.73 -3.60 16.03
N ASN A 173 9.66 -3.07 15.44
CA ASN A 173 8.94 -1.91 15.95
C ASN A 173 7.65 -2.36 16.62
N THR A 174 7.50 -2.06 17.91
CA THR A 174 6.30 -2.41 18.69
C THR A 174 5.44 -1.17 18.94
N THR A 175 4.16 -1.25 18.59
CA THR A 175 3.18 -0.21 18.89
C THR A 175 1.89 -0.84 19.44
N SER A 176 0.98 -0.01 19.93
CA SER A 176 -0.32 -0.44 20.42
C SER A 176 -1.40 0.58 20.10
N HIS A 177 -2.59 0.08 19.78
CA HIS A 177 -3.80 0.88 19.61
C HIS A 177 -4.83 0.68 20.71
N GLY A 178 -4.59 -0.20 21.68
CA GLY A 178 -5.62 -0.55 22.68
C GLY A 178 -6.90 -1.01 21.99
N GLU A 179 -8.02 -0.41 22.40
CA GLU A 179 -9.36 -0.69 21.87
C GLU A 179 -9.78 0.24 20.72
N GLU A 180 -8.94 1.20 20.32
CA GLU A 180 -9.31 2.27 19.37
C GLU A 180 -9.42 1.83 17.92
N ASN A 181 -8.81 0.70 17.57
CA ASN A 181 -8.81 0.17 16.21
C ASN A 181 -9.28 -1.30 16.20
N PRO A 182 -10.58 -1.54 16.46
CA PRO A 182 -11.13 -2.88 16.52
C PRO A 182 -11.25 -3.48 15.12
N LEU A 183 -10.96 -4.78 15.00
CA LEU A 183 -11.19 -5.54 13.76
C LEU A 183 -12.69 -5.72 13.51
N ILE A 184 -13.42 -6.02 14.57
CA ILE A 184 -14.88 -6.10 14.60
C ILE A 184 -15.38 -4.96 15.47
N LYS A 185 -16.10 -3.99 14.89
CA LYS A 185 -16.66 -2.87 15.66
C LYS A 185 -17.66 -3.39 16.69
N THR A 186 -17.47 -2.98 17.94
CA THR A 186 -18.34 -3.31 19.07
C THR A 186 -18.64 -2.04 19.88
N ALA A 187 -19.71 -2.07 20.69
CA ALA A 187 -19.94 -1.04 21.68
C ALA A 187 -18.92 -1.15 22.83
N ASP A 188 -18.86 -0.13 23.69
CA ASP A 188 -18.03 -0.16 24.89
C ASP A 188 -18.42 -1.33 25.80
N ASN A 189 -17.44 -1.85 26.54
CA ASN A 189 -17.57 -2.98 27.47
C ASN A 189 -17.98 -4.33 26.83
N VAL A 190 -17.72 -4.53 25.54
CA VAL A 190 -18.03 -5.78 24.84
C VAL A 190 -16.78 -6.64 24.66
N SER A 191 -16.84 -7.89 25.12
CA SER A 191 -15.78 -8.88 24.88
C SER A 191 -15.87 -9.41 23.45
N GLU A 192 -14.80 -9.28 22.68
CA GLU A 192 -14.71 -9.75 21.29
C GLU A 192 -13.34 -10.42 21.04
N PRO A 193 -13.29 -11.77 20.97
CA PRO A 193 -12.04 -12.51 20.77
C PRO A 193 -11.22 -12.09 19.56
N LYS A 194 -11.84 -11.70 18.45
CA LYS A 194 -11.12 -11.26 17.24
C LYS A 194 -10.43 -9.92 17.43
N ASN A 195 -10.86 -9.10 18.38
CA ASN A 195 -10.20 -7.83 18.68
C ASN A 195 -8.98 -8.01 19.59
N ARG A 196 -8.90 -9.12 20.34
CA ARG A 196 -7.74 -9.49 21.18
C ARG A 196 -6.60 -10.07 20.34
N ARG A 197 -5.94 -9.20 19.59
CA ARG A 197 -4.97 -9.60 18.56
C ARG A 197 -3.67 -8.79 18.59
N VAL A 198 -2.66 -9.34 17.94
CA VAL A 198 -1.48 -8.62 17.46
C VAL A 198 -1.38 -8.80 15.97
N GLU A 199 -1.14 -7.71 15.25
CA GLU A 199 -0.83 -7.71 13.83
C GLU A 199 0.69 -7.67 13.66
N VAL A 200 1.22 -8.57 12.83
CA VAL A 200 2.64 -8.60 12.48
C VAL A 200 2.78 -8.38 10.99
N ILE A 201 3.54 -7.34 10.63
CA ILE A 201 3.80 -6.96 9.23
C ILE A 201 5.29 -7.12 8.99
N VAL A 202 5.63 -7.95 8.00
CA VAL A 202 7.00 -8.26 7.59
C VAL A 202 7.25 -7.54 6.27
N ARG A 203 8.22 -6.61 6.25
CA ARG A 203 8.58 -5.79 5.08
C ARG A 203 9.99 -6.05 4.58
#